data_AF-A0AAQ3EQR8-F1
#
_entry.id   AF-A0AAQ3EQR8-F1
#
_cell.length_a   1.000
_cell.length_b   1.000
_cell.length_c   1.000
_cell.angle_alpha   90.00
_cell.angle_beta   90.00
_cell.angle_gamma   90.00
#
_symmetry.space_group_name_H-M   'P 1'
#
loop_
_entity.id
_entity.type
_entity.pdbx_description
1 polymer ?
#
loop_
_entity_poly.entity_id
_entity_poly.type
_entity_poly.pdbx_seq_one_letter_code
_entity_poly.pdbx_strand_id
1 'polypeptide(L)'
;MIETEISDPVFRFLGGHFHQDIESPEEALNEYLNEASQKLKERDLIVLTEFLNSDYSEEDKNEFIEEAADGIYFPEDDITPLEWLKQVTEQIRKHLKTT
;
A
#
# COMPACT_ATOMS: atom_id res chain seq x y z
N MET A 1 15.03 4.57 9.11
CA MET A 1 14.00 5.65 9.30
C MET A 1 13.75 6.33 7.96
N ILE A 2 12.54 6.15 7.43
CA ILE A 2 12.10 6.69 6.14
C ILE A 2 11.71 8.16 6.30
N GLU A 3 12.12 9.02 5.36
CA GLU A 3 11.78 10.45 5.37
C GLU A 3 10.26 10.67 5.35
N THR A 4 9.78 11.60 6.20
CA THR A 4 8.35 11.87 6.39
C THR A 4 7.63 12.31 5.12
N GLU A 5 8.28 13.05 4.23
CA GLU A 5 7.65 13.48 2.97
C GLU A 5 7.29 12.29 2.06
N ILE A 6 8.07 11.21 2.12
CA ILE A 6 7.84 9.98 1.36
C ILE A 6 6.91 9.04 2.15
N SER A 7 7.11 8.90 3.46
CA SER A 7 6.37 7.94 4.29
C SER A 7 4.97 8.40 4.69
N ASP A 8 4.70 9.67 4.97
CA ASP A 8 3.38 10.13 5.45
C ASP A 8 2.23 9.84 4.46
N PRO A 9 2.37 10.10 3.14
CA PRO A 9 1.31 9.76 2.19
C PRO A 9 1.05 8.25 2.10
N VAL A 10 2.10 7.44 2.16
CA VAL A 10 2.00 5.97 2.12
C VAL A 10 1.39 5.44 3.42
N PHE A 11 1.80 5.97 4.56
CA PHE A 11 1.25 5.64 5.87
C PHE A 11 -0.26 5.91 5.90
N ARG A 12 -0.70 7.06 5.39
CA ARG A 12 -2.13 7.40 5.31
C ARG A 12 -2.92 6.50 4.37
N PHE A 13 -2.31 6.04 3.28
CA PHE A 13 -2.95 5.08 2.38
C PHE A 13 -3.08 3.71 3.08
N LEU A 14 -1.99 3.20 3.67
CA LEU A 14 -1.97 1.90 4.34
C LEU A 14 -2.89 1.88 5.56
N GLY A 15 -2.71 2.80 6.51
CA GLY A 15 -3.55 2.87 7.70
C GLY A 15 -4.97 3.40 7.44
N GLY A 16 -5.23 3.93 6.25
CA GLY A 16 -6.57 4.38 5.85
C GLY A 16 -7.42 3.28 5.23
N HIS A 17 -6.80 2.28 4.60
CA HIS A 17 -7.49 1.23 3.85
C HIS A 17 -7.23 -0.18 4.38
N PHE A 18 -6.08 -0.42 5.00
CA PHE A 18 -5.65 -1.72 5.50
C PHE A 18 -5.47 -1.70 7.02
N HIS A 19 -6.41 -1.06 7.71
CA HIS A 19 -6.39 -0.94 9.16
C HIS A 19 -6.97 -2.18 9.87
N GLN A 20 -6.71 -2.34 11.16
CA GLN A 20 -7.16 -3.46 12.00
C GLN A 20 -8.66 -3.83 11.98
N ASP A 21 -9.53 -2.97 11.43
CA ASP A 21 -10.98 -3.22 11.38
C ASP A 21 -11.46 -3.72 10.00
N ILE A 22 -10.56 -4.02 9.06
CA ILE A 22 -10.91 -4.60 7.76
C ILE A 22 -11.41 -6.05 7.91
N GLU A 23 -12.30 -6.49 7.01
CA GLU A 23 -12.71 -7.89 6.94
C GLU A 23 -11.61 -8.79 6.36
N SER A 24 -10.96 -8.34 5.28
CA SER A 24 -9.79 -8.96 4.66
C SER A 24 -9.01 -7.97 3.80
N PRO A 25 -7.71 -8.20 3.53
CA PRO A 25 -6.93 -7.37 2.62
C PRO A 25 -7.52 -7.30 1.20
N GLU A 26 -8.08 -8.40 0.70
CA GLU A 26 -8.69 -8.47 -0.62
C GLU A 26 -9.95 -7.61 -0.70
N GLU A 27 -10.80 -7.66 0.33
CA GLU A 27 -12.03 -6.86 0.40
C GLU A 27 -11.72 -5.37 0.53
N ALA A 28 -10.80 -5.00 1.43
CA ALA A 28 -10.33 -3.63 1.59
C ALA A 28 -9.80 -3.04 0.27
N LEU A 29 -9.00 -3.81 -0.48
CA LEU A 29 -8.51 -3.37 -1.78
C LEU A 29 -9.66 -3.24 -2.79
N ASN A 30 -10.62 -4.17 -2.80
CA ASN A 30 -11.76 -4.11 -3.70
C ASN A 30 -12.66 -2.90 -3.39
N GLU A 31 -12.93 -2.59 -2.13
CA GLU A 31 -13.64 -1.37 -1.70
C GLU A 31 -12.92 -0.13 -2.20
N TYR A 32 -11.62 -0.02 -1.94
CA TYR A 32 -10.79 1.08 -2.45
C TYR A 32 -10.90 1.22 -3.98
N LEU A 33 -10.73 0.12 -4.71
CA LEU A 33 -10.75 0.12 -6.17
C LEU A 33 -12.12 0.49 -6.74
N ASN A 34 -13.23 0.23 -6.05
CA ASN A 34 -14.56 0.56 -6.59
C ASN A 34 -15.11 1.89 -6.08
N GLU A 35 -14.77 2.29 -4.86
CA GLU A 35 -15.40 3.44 -4.18
C GLU A 35 -14.54 4.70 -4.19
N ALA A 36 -13.20 4.57 -4.18
CA ALA A 36 -12.33 5.73 -4.22
C ALA A 36 -12.49 6.49 -5.55
N SER A 37 -12.41 7.82 -5.48
CA SER A 37 -12.39 8.65 -6.70
C SER A 37 -11.18 8.34 -7.57
N GLN A 38 -11.32 8.47 -8.90
CA GLN A 38 -10.19 8.30 -9.83
C GLN A 38 -8.98 9.17 -9.45
N LYS A 39 -9.22 10.44 -9.08
CA LYS A 39 -8.16 11.36 -8.66
C LYS A 39 -7.40 10.88 -7.42
N LEU A 40 -8.09 10.25 -6.47
CA LEU A 40 -7.47 9.67 -5.28
C LEU A 40 -6.57 8.50 -5.68
N LYS A 41 -7.07 7.59 -6.52
CA LYS A 41 -6.30 6.44 -7.05
C LYS A 41 -5.04 6.86 -7.80
N GLU A 42 -5.14 7.90 -8.63
CA GLU A 42 -3.98 8.45 -9.36
C GLU A 42 -2.94 9.03 -8.41
N ARG A 43 -3.36 9.78 -7.39
CA ARG A 43 -2.45 10.34 -6.37
C ARG A 43 -1.76 9.22 -5.60
N ASP A 44 -2.52 8.23 -5.12
CA ASP A 44 -2.00 7.13 -4.32
C ASP A 44 -1.02 6.28 -5.15
N LEU A 45 -1.34 6.01 -6.41
CA LEU A 45 -0.43 5.31 -7.31
C LEU A 45 0.92 6.04 -7.47
N ILE A 46 0.93 7.38 -7.53
CA ILE A 46 2.16 8.17 -7.61
C ILE A 46 3.00 7.96 -6.35
N VAL A 47 2.43 8.22 -5.17
CA VAL A 47 3.20 8.16 -3.91
C VAL A 47 3.66 6.73 -3.58
N LEU A 48 2.85 5.71 -3.88
CA LEU A 48 3.24 4.31 -3.75
C LEU A 48 4.40 3.96 -4.70
N THR A 49 4.35 4.45 -5.94
CA THR A 49 5.43 4.23 -6.92
C THR A 49 6.72 4.92 -6.49
N GLU A 50 6.65 6.14 -5.95
CA GLU A 50 7.81 6.88 -5.42
C GLU A 50 8.44 6.14 -4.23
N PHE A 51 7.63 5.69 -3.27
CA PHE A 51 8.08 4.90 -2.13
C PHE A 51 8.74 3.59 -2.57
N LEU A 52 8.11 2.83 -3.47
CA LEU A 52 8.66 1.56 -3.94
C LEU A 52 10.01 1.73 -4.64
N ASN A 53 10.19 2.80 -5.41
CA ASN A 53 11.42 3.11 -6.16
C ASN A 53 12.48 3.91 -5.36
N SER A 54 12.19 4.29 -4.11
CA SER A 54 13.14 5.00 -3.27
C SER A 54 14.37 4.15 -2.91
N ASP A 55 15.45 4.80 -2.50
CA ASP A 55 16.73 4.16 -2.15
C ASP A 55 16.76 3.54 -0.73
N TYR A 56 15.62 3.51 -0.02
CA TYR A 56 15.54 2.84 1.28
C TYR A 56 15.78 1.33 1.15
N SER A 57 16.37 0.76 2.20
CA SER A 57 16.60 -0.68 2.27
C SER A 57 15.29 -1.46 2.20
N GLU A 58 15.35 -2.70 1.72
CA GLU A 58 14.17 -3.57 1.73
C GLU A 58 13.69 -3.84 3.16
N GLU A 59 14.61 -3.93 4.13
CA GLU A 59 14.30 -4.08 5.55
C GLU A 59 13.49 -2.88 6.08
N ASP A 60 13.99 -1.64 5.90
CA ASP A 60 13.26 -0.43 6.31
C ASP A 60 11.86 -0.36 5.67
N LYS A 61 11.75 -0.75 4.39
CA LYS A 61 10.46 -0.75 3.68
C LYS A 61 9.51 -1.80 4.24
N ASN A 62 9.99 -3.01 4.52
CA ASN A 62 9.17 -4.08 5.08
C ASN A 62 8.65 -3.71 6.47
N GLU A 63 9.54 -3.25 7.36
CA GLU A 63 9.18 -2.81 8.71
C GLU A 63 8.12 -1.69 8.66
N PHE A 64 8.35 -0.67 7.83
CA PHE A 64 7.39 0.42 7.68
C PHE A 64 6.01 -0.04 7.18
N ILE A 65 5.95 -0.93 6.18
CA ILE A 65 4.67 -1.39 5.63
C ILE A 65 3.93 -2.24 6.66
N GLU A 66 4.62 -3.12 7.37
CA GLU A 66 4.04 -3.95 8.42
C GLU A 66 3.46 -3.11 9.56
N GLU A 67 4.17 -2.06 9.98
CA GLU A 67 3.66 -1.12 10.99
C GLU A 67 2.46 -0.28 10.49
N ALA A 68 2.47 0.11 9.22
CA ALA A 68 1.46 1.01 8.66
C ALA A 68 0.17 0.29 8.22
N ALA A 69 0.26 -0.98 7.81
CA ALA A 69 -0.86 -1.81 7.39
C ALA A 69 -1.29 -2.74 8.54
N ASP A 70 -1.68 -2.15 9.68
CA ASP A 70 -1.93 -2.87 10.94
C ASP A 70 -3.11 -3.87 10.92
N GLY A 71 -3.89 -3.90 9.83
CA GLY A 71 -4.91 -4.91 9.57
C GLY A 71 -4.43 -6.15 8.81
N ILE A 72 -3.15 -6.22 8.45
CA ILE A 72 -2.59 -7.34 7.68
C ILE A 72 -1.58 -8.10 8.53
N TYR A 73 -1.77 -9.41 8.62
CA TYR A 73 -0.76 -10.31 9.17
C TYR A 73 0.12 -10.85 8.03
N PHE A 74 1.44 -10.62 8.13
CA PHE A 74 2.43 -11.11 7.17
C PHE A 74 3.20 -12.31 7.75
N PRO A 75 2.90 -13.55 7.36
CA PRO A 75 3.67 -14.72 7.80
C PRO A 75 5.08 -14.74 7.18
N GLU A 76 6.08 -15.16 7.94
CA GLU A 76 7.50 -15.19 7.51
C GLU A 76 7.74 -16.00 6.21
N ASP A 77 6.95 -17.06 5.97
CA ASP A 77 7.12 -17.99 4.85
C ASP A 77 6.25 -17.69 3.61
N ASP A 78 5.46 -16.60 3.63
CA ASP A 78 4.49 -16.30 2.57
C ASP A 78 4.98 -15.17 1.65
N ILE A 79 4.49 -13.95 1.87
CA ILE A 79 4.81 -12.77 1.08
C ILE A 79 5.36 -11.68 1.99
N THR A 80 6.48 -11.06 1.59
CA THR A 80 6.99 -9.92 2.34
C THR A 80 6.05 -8.71 2.20
N PRO A 81 5.96 -7.84 3.21
CA PRO A 81 5.17 -6.60 3.11
C PRO A 81 5.48 -5.78 1.86
N LEU A 82 6.75 -5.69 1.47
CA LEU A 82 7.21 -5.01 0.27
C LEU A 82 6.73 -5.67 -1.02
N GLU A 83 6.79 -7.00 -1.12
CA GLU A 83 6.25 -7.73 -2.27
C GLU A 83 4.74 -7.58 -2.39
N TRP A 84 4.03 -7.61 -1.26
CA TRP A 84 2.59 -7.39 -1.22
C TRP A 84 2.24 -5.98 -1.71
N LEU A 85 2.93 -4.93 -1.24
CA LEU A 85 2.66 -3.56 -1.68
C LEU A 85 2.94 -3.36 -3.18
N LYS A 86 3.95 -4.05 -3.73
CA LYS A 86 4.19 -4.08 -5.20
C LYS A 86 2.97 -4.65 -5.93
N GLN A 87 2.38 -5.74 -5.43
CA GLN A 87 1.18 -6.34 -6.03
C GLN A 87 -0.04 -5.42 -5.95
N VAL A 88 -0.28 -4.79 -4.79
CA VAL A 88 -1.35 -3.80 -4.61
C VAL A 88 -1.19 -2.65 -5.61
N THR A 89 0.01 -2.07 -5.69
CA THR A 89 0.31 -0.96 -6.61
C THR A 89 0.04 -1.33 -8.07
N GLU A 90 0.39 -2.55 -8.48
CA GLU A 90 0.08 -3.05 -9.82
C GLU A 90 -1.42 -3.26 -10.07
N GLN A 91 -2.19 -3.68 -9.06
CA GLN A 91 -3.64 -3.80 -9.17
C GLN A 91 -4.30 -2.43 -9.36
N ILE A 92 -3.89 -1.42 -8.60
CA ILE A 92 -4.35 -0.02 -8.77
C ILE A 92 -4.02 0.48 -10.17
N ARG A 93 -2.78 0.27 -10.64
CA ARG A 93 -2.33 0.65 -11.98
C ARG A 93 -3.17 -0.01 -13.08
N LYS A 94 -3.50 -1.29 -12.94
CA LYS A 94 -4.34 -2.01 -13.91
C LYS A 94 -5.76 -1.46 -13.92
N HIS A 95 -6.34 -1.26 -12.74
CA HIS A 95 -7.69 -0.74 -12.60
C HIS A 95 -7.85 0.65 -13.25
N LEU A 96 -6.87 1.54 -13.08
CA LEU A 96 -6.87 2.87 -13.71
C LEU A 96 -6.72 2.84 -15.24
N LYS A 97 -6.23 1.75 -15.83
CA LYS A 97 -6.15 1.59 -17.31
C LYS A 97 -7.44 1.05 -17.92
N THR A 98 -8.30 0.43 -17.11
CA THR A 98 -9.52 -0.25 -17.55
C THR A 98 -10.79 0.57 -17.34
N THR A 99 -10.68 1.71 -16.66
CA THR A 99 -11.79 2.62 -16.31
C THR A 99 -11.64 3.92 -17.10
#